data_AF-A0A7S2FM54-F1
#
_entry.id   AF-A0A7S2FM54-F1
#
_cell.length_a   1.000
_cell.length_b   1.000
_cell.length_c   1.000
_cell.angle_alpha   90.00
_cell.angle_beta   90.00
_cell.angle_gamma   90.00
#
_symmetry.space_group_name_H-M   'P 1'
#
loop_
_entity.id
_entity.type
_entity.pdbx_description
1 polymer ?
#
loop_
_entity_poly.entity_id
_entity_poly.type
_entity_poly.pdbx_seq_one_letter_code
_entity_poly.pdbx_strand_id
1 'polypeptide(L)'
;KALIVLLILGTIGTLISLSLVSCRDPGILRRVNQEPNESKEAREKKQHRKTWMWNDQAHTWKPTMASYDNDVNAVVRGFDHVCPFTGTAIGANNLRSFHAFTLSINILIYYTIGVAIWGLYSVARDGYTSPFE
;
A
#
# COMPACT_ATOMS: atom_id res chain seq x y z
N LYS A 1 21.25 -23.32 5.32
CA LYS A 1 21.47 -22.78 3.95
C LYS A 1 20.15 -22.43 3.27
N ALA A 2 19.21 -23.37 3.09
CA ALA A 2 17.91 -23.08 2.49
C ALA A 2 17.11 -21.97 3.20
N LEU A 3 17.12 -21.94 4.54
CA LEU A 3 16.42 -20.89 5.31
C LEU A 3 16.93 -19.48 5.00
N ILE A 4 18.25 -19.33 4.87
CA ILE A 4 18.88 -18.05 4.55
C ILE A 4 18.52 -17.62 3.13
N VAL A 5 18.50 -18.55 2.17
CA VAL A 5 18.10 -18.27 0.78
C VAL A 5 16.64 -17.78 0.73
N LEU A 6 15.73 -18.46 1.43
CA LEU A 6 14.32 -18.06 1.50
C LEU A 6 14.15 -16.68 2.15
N LEU A 7 14.90 -16.40 3.22
CA LEU A 7 14.91 -15.09 3.87
C LEU A 7 15.36 -13.98 2.90
N ILE A 8 16.44 -14.21 2.16
CA ILE A 8 16.98 -13.26 1.17
C ILE A 8 15.95 -13.01 0.07
N LEU A 9 15.38 -14.07 -0.52
CA LEU A 9 14.38 -13.95 -1.58
C LEU A 9 13.11 -13.23 -1.08
N GLY A 10 12.62 -13.57 0.11
CA GLY A 10 11.48 -12.89 0.72
C GLY A 10 11.75 -11.41 1.00
N THR A 11 12.96 -11.08 1.45
CA THR A 11 13.40 -9.69 1.68
C THR A 11 13.46 -8.92 0.37
N ILE A 12 14.08 -9.48 -0.68
CA ILE A 12 14.12 -8.86 -2.02
C ILE A 12 12.69 -8.63 -2.54
N GLY A 13 11.80 -9.62 -2.43
CA GLY A 13 10.40 -9.48 -2.82
C GLY A 13 9.67 -8.36 -2.08
N THR A 14 9.93 -8.23 -0.77
CA THR A 14 9.37 -7.16 0.07
C THR A 14 9.92 -5.78 -0.30
N LEU A 15 11.20 -5.67 -0.64
CA LEU A 15 11.81 -4.42 -1.09
C LEU A 15 11.29 -3.99 -2.47
N ILE A 16 11.05 -4.95 -3.37
CA ILE A 16 10.44 -4.67 -4.68
C ILE A 16 9.00 -4.17 -4.48
N SER A 17 8.18 -4.86 -3.69
CA SER A 17 6.81 -4.43 -3.44
C SER A 17 6.75 -3.06 -2.73
N LEU A 18 7.66 -2.80 -1.79
CA LEU A 18 7.83 -1.49 -1.16
C LEU A 18 8.19 -0.41 -2.17
N SER A 19 9.12 -0.68 -3.09
CA SER A 19 9.50 0.26 -4.14
C SER A 19 8.34 0.56 -5.08
N LEU A 20 7.53 -0.46 -5.41
CA LEU A 20 6.36 -0.32 -6.27
C LEU A 20 5.21 0.47 -5.62
N VAL A 21 5.09 0.48 -4.29
CA VAL A 21 4.12 1.37 -3.60
C VAL A 21 4.68 2.78 -3.44
N SER A 22 5.95 2.91 -3.02
CA SER A 22 6.58 4.19 -2.64
C SER A 22 6.90 5.08 -3.85
N CYS A 23 7.38 4.48 -4.94
CA CYS A 23 7.82 5.20 -6.13
C CYS A 23 6.73 5.33 -7.20
N ARG A 24 5.48 4.97 -6.88
CA ARG A 24 4.36 5.01 -7.82
C ARG A 24 3.42 6.14 -7.46
N ASP A 25 3.01 6.92 -8.47
CA ASP A 25 1.95 7.91 -8.30
C ASP A 25 0.68 7.25 -7.74
N PRO A 26 0.17 7.67 -6.57
CA PRO A 26 -1.03 7.10 -5.97
C PRO A 26 -2.31 7.40 -6.76
N GLY A 27 -2.24 8.31 -7.72
CA GLY A 27 -3.36 8.75 -8.55
C GLY A 27 -3.72 10.19 -8.27
N ILE A 28 -2.71 11.05 -8.20
CA ILE A 28 -2.87 12.50 -8.05
C ILE A 28 -3.66 13.05 -9.23
N LEU A 29 -4.77 13.72 -8.95
CA LEU A 29 -5.61 14.37 -9.96
C LEU A 29 -5.11 15.79 -10.21
N ARG A 30 -5.10 16.18 -11.49
CA ARG A 30 -4.82 17.57 -11.90
C ARG A 30 -5.98 18.46 -11.45
N ARG A 31 -5.65 19.72 -11.13
CA ARG A 31 -6.67 20.74 -10.82
C ARG A 31 -7.44 21.11 -12.09
N VAL A 32 -8.75 21.23 -11.96
CA VAL A 32 -9.70 21.56 -13.02
C VAL A 32 -10.67 22.61 -12.50
N ASN A 33 -10.76 23.73 -13.21
CA ASN A 33 -11.54 24.90 -12.78
C ASN A 33 -13.00 24.86 -13.27
N GLN A 34 -13.32 23.94 -14.19
CA GLN A 34 -14.65 23.75 -14.74
C GLN A 34 -15.11 22.30 -14.53
N GLU A 35 -16.39 22.10 -14.23
CA GLU A 35 -16.97 20.76 -14.24
C GLU A 35 -16.81 20.16 -15.65
N PRO A 36 -16.31 18.92 -15.80
CA PRO A 36 -16.14 18.32 -17.11
C PRO A 36 -17.46 18.31 -17.88
N ASN A 37 -17.45 18.81 -19.12
CA ASN A 37 -18.63 18.80 -19.98
C ASN A 37 -19.01 17.34 -20.30
N GLU A 38 -19.96 16.78 -19.55
CA GLU A 38 -20.47 15.43 -19.81
C GLU A 38 -21.32 15.43 -21.08
N SER A 39 -21.10 14.45 -21.97
CA SER A 39 -22.01 14.23 -23.10
C SER A 39 -23.41 13.93 -22.60
N LYS A 40 -24.44 14.28 -23.40
CA LYS A 40 -25.86 14.03 -23.02
C LYS A 40 -26.10 12.56 -22.63
N GLU A 41 -25.47 11.62 -23.32
CA GLU A 41 -25.51 10.18 -23.01
C GLU A 41 -24.89 9.81 -21.65
N ALA A 42 -23.80 10.49 -21.26
CA ALA A 42 -23.19 10.27 -19.95
C ALA A 42 -24.07 10.81 -18.81
N ARG A 43 -24.76 11.93 -19.07
CA ARG A 43 -25.66 12.58 -18.12
C ARG A 43 -26.91 11.74 -17.84
N GLU A 44 -27.49 11.11 -18.87
CA GLU A 44 -28.65 10.20 -18.74
C GLU A 44 -28.28 8.91 -17.99
N LYS A 45 -27.10 8.31 -18.27
CA LYS A 45 -26.63 7.12 -17.53
C LYS A 45 -26.30 7.40 -16.05
N LYS A 46 -26.09 8.67 -15.67
CA LYS A 46 -25.66 9.09 -14.33
C LYS A 46 -26.73 9.79 -13.50
N GLN A 47 -27.98 9.83 -13.95
CA GLN A 47 -29.07 10.61 -13.34
C GLN A 47 -29.27 10.39 -11.83
N HIS A 48 -28.77 9.30 -11.25
CA HIS A 48 -28.83 9.00 -9.81
C HIS A 48 -27.49 9.09 -9.04
N ARG A 49 -26.37 9.49 -9.66
CA ARG A 49 -25.07 9.69 -8.97
C ARG A 49 -24.40 10.99 -9.43
N LYS A 50 -24.38 12.00 -8.55
CA LYS A 50 -23.46 13.14 -8.68
C LYS A 50 -22.05 12.59 -8.81
N THR A 51 -21.43 12.75 -9.99
CA THR A 51 -20.12 12.17 -10.28
C THR A 51 -19.00 13.13 -9.92
N TRP A 52 -19.26 14.44 -10.00
CA TRP A 52 -18.31 15.50 -9.73
C TRP A 52 -18.81 16.42 -8.62
N MET A 53 -17.86 16.96 -7.86
CA MET A 53 -18.12 17.95 -6.82
C MET A 53 -16.95 18.93 -6.73
N TRP A 54 -17.25 20.17 -6.42
CA TRP A 54 -16.25 21.18 -6.10
C TRP A 54 -15.59 20.88 -4.76
N ASN A 55 -14.28 21.10 -4.67
CA ASN A 55 -13.51 21.05 -3.42
C ASN A 55 -12.86 22.41 -3.18
N ASP A 56 -13.23 23.05 -2.07
CA ASP A 56 -12.77 24.40 -1.74
C ASP A 56 -11.26 24.45 -1.42
N GLN A 57 -10.74 23.46 -0.71
CA GLN A 57 -9.34 23.43 -0.27
C GLN A 57 -8.36 23.34 -1.45
N ALA A 58 -8.68 22.51 -2.44
CA ALA A 58 -7.87 22.32 -3.63
C ALA A 58 -8.25 23.25 -4.80
N HIS A 59 -9.32 24.05 -4.63
CA HIS A 59 -9.91 24.90 -5.67
C HIS A 59 -10.08 24.15 -7.01
N THR A 60 -10.69 22.97 -6.97
CA THR A 60 -10.86 22.12 -8.15
C THR A 60 -12.16 21.32 -8.11
N TRP A 61 -12.70 21.03 -9.28
CA TRP A 61 -13.66 19.96 -9.45
C TRP A 61 -12.97 18.60 -9.30
N LYS A 62 -13.55 17.71 -8.50
CA LYS A 62 -13.06 16.34 -8.31
C LYS A 62 -14.18 15.31 -8.46
N PRO A 63 -13.85 14.07 -8.85
CA PRO A 63 -14.79 12.96 -8.74
C PRO A 63 -15.20 12.73 -7.28
N THR A 64 -16.40 12.19 -7.06
CA THR A 64 -16.87 11.85 -5.69
C THR A 64 -16.00 10.82 -4.98
N MET A 65 -15.37 9.91 -5.73
CA MET A 65 -14.46 8.88 -5.21
C MET A 65 -13.01 9.37 -4.97
N ALA A 66 -12.72 10.65 -5.21
CA ALA A 66 -11.42 11.24 -4.93
C ALA A 66 -11.50 12.13 -3.68
N SER A 67 -10.44 12.22 -2.90
CA SER A 67 -10.40 13.06 -1.69
C SER A 67 -9.18 13.96 -1.71
N TYR A 68 -9.34 15.16 -1.18
CA TYR A 68 -8.20 16.04 -0.90
C TYR A 68 -7.60 15.64 0.44
N ASP A 69 -6.28 15.64 0.51
CA ASP A 69 -5.52 15.40 1.73
C ASP A 69 -4.53 16.56 1.97
N ASN A 70 -4.38 16.98 3.23
CA ASN A 70 -3.53 18.11 3.59
C ASN A 70 -2.04 17.76 3.56
N ASP A 71 -1.67 16.52 3.91
CA ASP A 71 -0.27 16.10 3.97
C ASP A 71 0.31 15.96 2.55
N VAL A 72 -0.51 15.48 1.61
CA VAL A 72 -0.15 15.42 0.18
C VAL A 72 -0.36 16.77 -0.52
N ASN A 73 -1.24 17.63 0.03
CA ASN A 73 -1.70 18.89 -0.58
C ASN A 73 -2.23 18.69 -2.02
N ALA A 74 -2.95 17.60 -2.23
CA ALA A 74 -3.49 17.23 -3.54
C ALA A 74 -4.75 16.38 -3.42
N VAL A 75 -5.52 16.34 -4.51
CA VAL A 75 -6.66 15.43 -4.65
C VAL A 75 -6.16 14.10 -5.18
N VAL A 76 -6.40 13.01 -4.46
CA VAL A 76 -6.00 11.65 -4.85
C VAL A 76 -7.24 10.82 -5.18
N ARG A 77 -7.20 10.12 -6.32
CA ARG A 77 -8.27 9.21 -6.74
C ARG A 77 -8.30 7.97 -5.87
N GLY A 78 -9.47 7.61 -5.34
CA GLY A 78 -9.61 6.43 -4.48
C GLY A 78 -8.66 6.52 -3.29
N PHE A 79 -8.52 7.72 -2.72
CA PHE A 79 -7.67 7.98 -1.58
C PHE A 79 -8.09 7.08 -0.41
N ASP A 80 -7.10 6.42 0.18
CA ASP A 80 -7.27 5.58 1.36
C ASP A 80 -6.67 6.28 2.59
N HIS A 81 -5.34 6.49 2.60
CA HIS A 81 -4.64 7.21 3.66
C HIS A 81 -3.25 7.68 3.21
N VAL A 82 -2.59 8.50 4.02
CA VAL A 82 -1.15 8.75 3.91
C VAL A 82 -0.42 7.77 4.80
N CYS A 83 0.49 6.97 4.21
CA CYS A 83 1.23 5.98 4.95
C CYS A 83 2.64 6.50 5.27
N PRO A 84 2.96 6.78 6.54
CA PRO A 84 4.29 7.27 6.91
C PRO A 84 5.38 6.23 6.63
N PHE A 85 5.04 4.93 6.66
CA PHE A 85 6.00 3.84 6.43
C PHE A 85 6.39 3.67 4.97
N THR A 86 5.49 3.96 4.02
CA THR A 86 5.80 3.93 2.58
C THR A 86 6.19 5.30 2.05
N GLY A 87 6.13 6.35 2.87
CA GLY A 87 6.50 7.72 2.49
C GLY A 87 5.66 8.32 1.37
N THR A 88 4.42 7.86 1.19
CA THR A 88 3.53 8.33 0.11
C THR A 88 2.06 8.16 0.49
N ALA A 89 1.17 8.80 -0.27
CA ALA A 89 -0.26 8.54 -0.21
C ALA A 89 -0.56 7.14 -0.77
N ILE A 90 -1.61 6.50 -0.24
CA ILE A 90 -2.18 5.28 -0.78
C ILE A 90 -3.49 5.65 -1.48
N GLY A 91 -3.54 5.34 -2.78
CA GLY A 91 -4.66 5.64 -3.65
C GLY A 91 -4.89 4.55 -4.68
N ALA A 92 -5.84 4.78 -5.59
CA ALA A 92 -6.29 3.79 -6.56
C ALA A 92 -5.15 3.18 -7.40
N ASN A 93 -4.10 3.95 -7.70
CA ASN A 93 -3.02 3.49 -8.58
C ASN A 93 -1.95 2.64 -7.89
N ASN A 94 -1.78 2.75 -6.57
CA ASN A 94 -0.76 2.00 -5.81
C ASN A 94 -1.33 1.09 -4.71
N LEU A 95 -2.66 1.07 -4.48
CA LEU A 95 -3.31 0.23 -3.48
C LEU A 95 -3.00 -1.28 -3.63
N ARG A 96 -2.93 -1.78 -4.87
CA ARG A 96 -2.56 -3.20 -5.11
C ARG A 96 -1.13 -3.50 -4.69
N SER A 97 -0.20 -2.60 -4.98
CA SER A 97 1.21 -2.72 -4.57
C SER A 97 1.34 -2.62 -3.05
N PHE A 98 0.56 -1.74 -2.41
CA PHE A 98 0.48 -1.65 -0.95
C PHE A 98 0.01 -2.97 -0.33
N HIS A 99 -1.07 -3.58 -0.84
CA HIS A 99 -1.52 -4.90 -0.35
C HIS A 99 -0.46 -6.00 -0.52
N ALA A 100 0.23 -6.02 -1.67
CA ALA A 100 1.31 -6.96 -1.91
C ALA A 100 2.48 -6.76 -0.93
N PHE A 101 2.84 -5.50 -0.65
CA PHE A 101 3.83 -5.15 0.36
C PHE A 101 3.42 -5.63 1.76
N THR A 102 2.23 -5.25 2.22
CA THR A 102 1.70 -5.64 3.54
C THR A 102 1.62 -7.16 3.70
N LEU A 103 1.22 -7.89 2.66
CA LEU A 103 1.23 -9.35 2.69
C LEU A 103 2.65 -9.91 2.77
N SER A 104 3.58 -9.41 1.94
CA SER A 104 4.96 -9.89 1.90
C SER A 104 5.71 -9.67 3.23
N ILE A 105 5.55 -8.50 3.86
CA ILE A 105 6.18 -8.21 5.16
C ILE A 105 5.60 -9.09 6.27
N ASN A 106 4.28 -9.36 6.28
CA ASN A 106 3.67 -10.27 7.25
C ASN A 106 4.21 -11.69 7.10
N ILE A 107 4.31 -12.20 5.87
CA ILE A 107 4.91 -13.53 5.61
C ILE A 107 6.35 -13.57 6.12
N LEU A 108 7.15 -12.53 5.84
CA LEU A 108 8.54 -12.45 6.27
C LEU A 108 8.67 -12.41 7.82
N ILE A 109 7.77 -11.71 8.49
CA ILE A 109 7.71 -11.64 9.96
C ILE A 109 7.40 -13.03 10.55
N TYR A 110 6.32 -13.68 10.11
CA TYR A 110 5.96 -15.00 10.62
C TYR A 110 7.03 -16.05 10.32
N TYR A 111 7.64 -15.99 9.14
CA TYR A 111 8.78 -16.82 8.78
C TYR A 111 9.96 -16.63 9.75
N THR A 112 10.31 -15.37 10.03
CA THR A 112 11.42 -15.02 10.93
C THR A 112 11.15 -15.50 12.37
N ILE A 113 9.93 -15.30 12.87
CA ILE A 113 9.51 -15.81 14.19
C ILE A 113 9.62 -17.34 14.24
N GLY A 114 9.15 -18.04 13.22
CA GLY A 114 9.23 -19.50 13.16
C GLY A 114 10.67 -20.02 13.16
N VAL A 115 11.57 -19.40 12.38
CA VAL A 115 12.99 -19.74 12.36
C VAL A 115 13.65 -19.45 13.70
N ALA A 116 13.30 -18.34 14.37
CA ALA A 116 13.83 -18.01 15.69
C ALA A 116 13.40 -19.02 16.75
N ILE A 117 12.12 -19.39 16.79
CA ILE A 117 11.60 -20.42 17.71
C ILE A 117 12.30 -21.76 17.47
N TRP A 118 12.42 -22.18 16.20
CA TRP A 118 13.10 -23.42 15.85
C TRP A 118 14.57 -23.41 16.29
N GLY A 119 15.28 -22.30 16.07
CA GLY A 119 16.67 -22.14 16.51
C GLY A 119 16.84 -22.16 18.03
N LEU A 120 15.95 -21.51 18.77
CA LEU A 120 15.94 -21.57 20.24
C LEU A 120 15.67 -22.99 20.74
N TYR A 121 14.70 -23.69 20.13
CA TYR A 121 14.39 -25.08 20.46
C TYR A 121 15.57 -26.01 20.16
N SER A 122 16.27 -25.84 19.03
CA SER A 122 17.42 -26.67 18.70
C SER A 122 18.55 -26.50 19.70
N VAL A 123 18.86 -25.26 20.10
CA VAL A 123 19.89 -24.97 21.12
C VAL A 123 19.51 -25.58 22.47
N ALA A 124 18.25 -25.41 22.90
CA ALA A 124 17.78 -25.97 24.17
C ALA A 124 17.82 -27.50 24.19
N ARG A 125 17.45 -28.15 23.07
CA ARG A 125 17.54 -29.61 22.92
C ARG A 125 18.98 -30.10 22.98
N ASP A 126 19.88 -29.47 22.21
CA ASP A 126 21.28 -29.91 22.13
C ASP A 126 22.02 -29.69 23.48
N GLY A 127 21.73 -28.60 24.19
CA GLY A 127 22.25 -28.34 25.54
C GLY A 127 21.68 -29.27 26.63
N TYR A 128 20.49 -29.85 26.43
CA TYR A 128 19.94 -30.90 27.31
C TYR A 128 20.58 -32.27 27.04
N THR A 129 21.08 -32.52 25.82
CA THR A 129 21.68 -33.81 25.44
C THR A 129 23.17 -33.95 25.76
N SER A 130 23.84 -32.88 26.22
CA SER A 130 25.25 -32.92 26.64
C SER A 130 25.54 -32.92 28.17
N PRO A 131 24.74 -33.50 29.10
CA PRO A 131 25.08 -33.39 30.53
C PRO A 131 26.19 -34.35 30.99
N PHE A 132 26.71 -35.23 30.12
CA PHE A 132 27.59 -36.34 30.51
C PHE A 132 28.77 -36.63 29.54
N GLU A 133 29.22 -35.64 28.77
CA GLU A 133 30.57 -35.66 28.16
C GLU A 133 31.50 -34.68 28.86
#